data_AF-A0A3N5J6F5-F1
#
_entry.id   AF-A0A3N5J6F5-F1
#
_cell.length_a   1.000
_cell.length_b   1.000
_cell.length_c   1.000
_cell.angle_alpha   90.00
_cell.angle_beta   90.00
_cell.angle_gamma   90.00
#
_symmetry.space_group_name_H-M   'P 1'
#
loop_
_entity.id
_entity.type
_entity.pdbx_description
1 polymer ?
#
loop_
_entity_poly.entity_id
_entity_poly.type
_entity_poly.pdbx_seq_one_letter_code
_entity_poly.pdbx_strand_id
1 'polypeptide(L)'
;MKSVRGEFVRKLGCLRLELQHLEESLRTNNLSGIEDQSRSIQDLLLDLVKQQRKLTRAEQLSLRPRFASLREDALHSLEVARRILDDSLEAMLVLVKSVQETSGYGRDAQGTSIMVDRKA
;
A
#
# COMPACT_ATOMS: atom_id res chain seq x y z
N MET A 1 11.49 -12.01 30.13
CA MET A 1 10.32 -12.11 29.24
C MET A 1 9.87 -10.68 28.87
N LYS A 2 9.68 -10.35 27.59
CA LYS A 2 9.17 -9.02 27.19
C LYS A 2 7.68 -8.93 27.55
N SER A 3 7.27 -7.87 28.25
CA SER A 3 5.86 -7.64 28.59
C SER A 3 5.03 -7.43 27.32
N VAL A 4 3.86 -8.08 27.24
CA VAL A 4 2.90 -7.94 26.12
C VAL A 4 2.54 -6.47 25.89
N ARG A 5 2.33 -5.71 26.98
CA ARG A 5 2.08 -4.26 26.93
C ARG A 5 3.27 -3.49 26.35
N GLY A 6 4.48 -3.82 26.78
CA GLY A 6 5.69 -3.17 26.28
C GLY A 6 5.88 -3.39 24.77
N GLU A 7 5.61 -4.62 24.31
CA GLU A 7 5.66 -4.94 22.89
C GLU A 7 4.57 -4.22 22.09
N PHE A 8 3.33 -4.20 22.61
CA PHE A 8 2.22 -3.49 21.99
C PHE A 8 2.52 -2.00 21.82
N VAL A 9 3.03 -1.33 22.86
CA VAL A 9 3.42 0.08 22.80
C VAL A 9 4.57 0.31 21.81
N ARG A 10 5.55 -0.60 21.74
CA ARG A 10 6.61 -0.55 20.74
C ARG A 10 6.03 -0.62 19.31
N LYS A 11 5.11 -1.55 19.06
CA LYS A 11 4.46 -1.69 17.75
C LYS A 11 3.59 -0.50 17.38
N LEU A 12 2.92 0.15 18.35
CA LEU A 12 2.25 1.43 18.12
C LEU A 12 3.24 2.51 17.65
N GLY A 13 4.43 2.55 18.26
CA GLY A 13 5.51 3.44 17.83
C GLY A 13 5.96 3.15 16.39
N CYS A 14 6.16 1.88 16.05
CA CYS A 14 6.49 1.47 14.69
C CYS A 14 5.39 1.87 13.69
N LEU A 15 4.12 1.61 14.00
CA LEU A 15 2.99 1.98 13.14
C LEU A 15 2.99 3.48 12.82
N ARG A 16 3.24 4.32 13.83
CA ARG A 16 3.33 5.77 13.64
C ARG A 16 4.47 6.16 12.70
N LEU A 17 5.63 5.53 12.80
CA LEU A 17 6.76 5.80 11.91
C LEU A 17 6.46 5.37 10.47
N GLU A 18 5.88 4.17 10.29
CA GLU A 18 5.50 3.70 8.95
C GLU A 18 4.47 4.61 8.29
N LEU A 19 3.52 5.17 9.06
CA LEU A 19 2.58 6.15 8.54
C LEU A 19 3.26 7.43 8.06
N GLN A 20 4.27 7.91 8.79
CA GLN A 20 5.06 9.08 8.36
C GLN A 20 5.85 8.79 7.08
N HIS A 21 6.42 7.59 6.96
CA HIS A 21 7.10 7.17 5.72
C HIS A 21 6.12 7.05 4.56
N LEU A 22 4.93 6.49 4.79
CA LEU A 22 3.90 6.41 3.75
C LEU A 22 3.46 7.80 3.29
N GLU A 23 3.22 8.74 4.20
CA GLU A 23 2.89 10.13 3.85
C GLU A 23 3.96 10.77 2.97
N GLU A 24 5.23 10.54 3.27
CA GLU A 24 6.33 11.08 2.47
C GLU A 24 6.41 10.43 1.07
N SER A 25 6.23 9.11 0.99
CA SER A 25 6.16 8.40 -0.29
C SER A 25 4.98 8.85 -1.14
N LEU A 26 3.83 9.14 -0.51
CA LEU A 26 2.66 9.72 -1.19
C LEU A 26 2.96 11.13 -1.72
N ARG A 27 3.62 11.99 -0.92
CA ARG A 27 4.00 13.34 -1.35
C ARG A 27 4.99 13.33 -2.52
N THR A 28 5.90 12.38 -2.53
CA THR A 28 6.96 12.26 -3.56
C THR A 28 6.57 11.38 -4.74
N ASN A 29 5.33 10.86 -4.78
CA ASN A 29 4.87 9.87 -5.77
C ASN A 29 5.80 8.65 -5.91
N ASN A 30 6.47 8.26 -4.82
CA ASN A 30 7.32 7.08 -4.81
C ASN A 30 6.47 5.81 -4.70
N LEU A 31 6.04 5.26 -5.84
CA LEU A 31 5.14 4.10 -5.90
C LEU A 31 5.68 2.86 -5.17
N SER A 32 6.98 2.58 -5.29
CA SER A 32 7.61 1.45 -4.57
C SER A 32 7.54 1.66 -3.06
N GLY A 33 7.82 2.87 -2.59
CA GLY A 33 7.66 3.22 -1.19
C GLY A 33 6.21 3.01 -0.74
N ILE A 34 5.25 3.60 -1.46
CA ILE A 34 3.83 3.48 -1.15
C ILE A 34 3.43 2.01 -0.97
N GLU A 35 3.86 1.11 -1.85
CA GLU A 35 3.58 -0.33 -1.73
C GLU A 35 4.23 -0.95 -0.48
N ASP A 36 5.53 -0.75 -0.29
CA ASP A 36 6.31 -1.34 0.80
C ASP A 36 5.80 -0.91 2.18
N GLN A 37 5.53 0.39 2.34
CA GLN A 37 4.98 0.93 3.59
C GLN A 37 3.53 0.47 3.81
N SER A 38 2.71 0.42 2.76
CA SER A 38 1.33 -0.05 2.88
C SER A 38 1.27 -1.48 3.41
N ARG A 39 2.14 -2.37 2.92
CA ARG A 39 2.25 -3.75 3.39
C ARG A 39 2.70 -3.80 4.87
N SER A 40 3.74 -3.05 5.21
CA SER A 40 4.28 -2.99 6.58
C SER A 40 3.24 -2.49 7.59
N ILE A 41 2.45 -1.48 7.22
CA ILE A 41 1.35 -0.95 8.03
C ILE A 41 0.26 -2.01 8.24
N GLN A 42 -0.15 -2.71 7.18
CA GLN A 42 -1.17 -3.77 7.27
C GLN A 42 -0.73 -4.89 8.21
N ASP A 43 0.52 -5.35 8.10
CA ASP A 43 1.08 -6.38 8.97
C ASP A 43 1.12 -5.91 10.44
N LEU A 44 1.56 -4.67 10.68
CA LEU A 44 1.58 -4.07 12.02
C LEU A 44 0.17 -3.95 12.62
N LEU A 45 -0.82 -3.52 11.84
CA LEU A 45 -2.21 -3.44 12.29
C LEU A 45 -2.76 -4.82 12.67
N LEU A 46 -2.52 -5.83 11.85
CA LEU A 46 -2.95 -7.21 12.13
C LEU A 46 -2.34 -7.72 13.44
N ASP A 47 -1.04 -7.47 13.62
CA ASP A 47 -0.31 -7.85 14.83
C ASP A 47 -0.80 -7.10 16.07
N LEU A 48 -1.05 -5.80 15.96
CA LEU A 48 -1.60 -4.99 17.05
C LEU A 48 -2.99 -5.50 17.45
N VAL A 49 -3.88 -5.80 16.50
CA VAL A 49 -5.20 -6.38 16.80
C VAL A 49 -5.06 -7.74 17.52
N LYS A 50 -4.14 -8.60 17.09
CA LYS A 50 -3.88 -9.88 17.76
C LYS A 50 -3.34 -9.69 19.17
N GLN A 51 -2.45 -8.73 19.39
CA GLN A 51 -1.85 -8.44 20.70
C GLN A 51 -2.82 -7.74 21.65
N GLN A 52 -3.73 -6.89 21.14
CA GLN A 52 -4.75 -6.23 21.94
C GLN A 52 -5.60 -7.24 22.74
N ARG A 53 -5.92 -8.39 22.13
CA ARG A 53 -6.67 -9.49 22.78
C ARG A 53 -5.91 -10.16 23.94
N LYS A 54 -4.58 -10.02 23.97
CA LYS A 54 -3.69 -10.60 25.00
C LYS A 54 -3.44 -9.64 26.16
N LEU A 55 -3.83 -8.37 26.03
CA LEU A 55 -3.72 -7.38 27.09
C LEU A 55 -4.82 -7.56 28.14
N THR A 56 -4.52 -7.21 29.39
CA THR A 56 -5.53 -7.16 30.45
C THR A 56 -6.56 -6.05 30.16
N ARG A 57 -7.76 -6.14 30.77
CA ARG A 57 -8.82 -5.14 30.59
C ARG A 57 -8.36 -3.71 30.95
N ALA A 58 -7.58 -3.56 32.01
CA ALA A 58 -7.04 -2.27 32.43
C ALA A 58 -6.09 -1.68 31.39
N GLU A 59 -5.18 -2.51 30.84
CA GLU A 59 -4.25 -2.09 29.79
C GLU A 59 -4.97 -1.73 28.50
N GLN A 60 -5.96 -2.54 28.09
CA GLN A 60 -6.80 -2.25 26.93
C GLN A 60 -7.48 -0.88 27.08
N LEU A 61 -8.11 -0.59 28.23
CA LEU A 61 -8.75 0.72 28.48
C LEU A 61 -7.75 1.87 28.39
N SER A 62 -6.54 1.70 28.94
CA SER A 62 -5.50 2.75 28.91
C SER A 62 -4.94 3.02 27.51
N LEU A 63 -4.83 2.00 26.65
CA LEU A 63 -4.20 2.10 25.34
C LEU A 63 -5.20 2.26 24.19
N ARG A 64 -6.47 1.96 24.42
CA ARG A 64 -7.54 1.99 23.41
C ARG A 64 -7.64 3.34 22.68
N PRO A 65 -7.61 4.51 23.35
CA PRO A 65 -7.75 5.78 22.63
C PRO A 65 -6.61 5.99 21.61
N ARG A 66 -5.37 5.70 22.02
CA ARG A 66 -4.18 5.87 21.17
C ARG A 66 -4.18 4.89 20.00
N PHE A 67 -4.55 3.64 20.25
CA PHE A 67 -4.63 2.64 19.19
C PHE A 67 -5.78 2.92 18.22
N ALA A 68 -6.95 3.36 18.71
CA ALA A 68 -8.11 3.64 17.87
C ALA A 68 -7.81 4.77 16.87
N SER A 69 -7.26 5.89 17.34
CA SER A 69 -6.87 7.02 16.49
C SER A 69 -5.82 6.60 15.45
N LEU A 70 -4.70 5.98 15.86
CA LEU A 70 -3.68 5.55 14.90
C LEU A 70 -4.19 4.52 13.88
N ARG A 71 -5.16 3.67 14.28
CA ARG A 71 -5.78 2.72 13.36
C ARG A 71 -6.65 3.42 12.32
N GLU A 72 -7.43 4.42 12.73
CA GLU A 72 -8.24 5.21 11.80
C GLU A 72 -7.37 5.95 10.80
N ASP A 73 -6.32 6.63 11.28
CA ASP A 73 -5.34 7.30 10.43
C ASP A 73 -4.70 6.32 9.43
N ALA A 74 -4.32 5.12 9.90
CA ALA A 74 -3.74 4.10 9.05
C ALA A 74 -4.69 3.59 7.97
N LEU A 75 -5.96 3.35 8.31
CA LEU A 75 -6.95 2.88 7.34
C LEU A 75 -7.20 3.93 6.26
N HIS A 76 -7.29 5.20 6.65
CA HIS A 76 -7.44 6.31 5.70
C HIS A 76 -6.22 6.43 4.77
N SER A 77 -5.00 6.44 5.32
CA SER A 77 -3.79 6.53 4.49
C SER A 77 -3.63 5.34 3.54
N LEU A 78 -4.00 4.12 3.97
CA LEU A 78 -4.00 2.93 3.11
C LEU A 78 -5.04 3.01 1.98
N GLU A 79 -6.20 3.61 2.22
CA GLU A 79 -7.21 3.82 1.18
C GLU A 79 -6.71 4.78 0.10
N VAL A 80 -6.07 5.88 0.51
CA VAL A 80 -5.44 6.84 -0.41
C VAL A 80 -4.32 6.18 -1.21
N ALA A 81 -3.43 5.44 -0.54
CA ALA A 81 -2.34 4.69 -1.16
C ALA A 81 -2.86 3.70 -2.21
N ARG A 82 -3.89 2.91 -1.87
CA ARG A 82 -4.51 1.96 -2.80
C ARG A 82 -5.01 2.66 -4.05
N ARG A 83 -5.73 3.77 -3.90
CA ARG A 83 -6.26 4.53 -5.04
C ARG A 83 -5.15 5.01 -5.97
N ILE A 84 -4.06 5.56 -5.43
CA ILE A 84 -2.92 6.02 -6.24
C ILE A 84 -2.26 4.87 -7.00
N LEU A 85 -2.11 3.71 -6.35
CA LEU A 85 -1.55 2.51 -7.00
C LEU A 85 -2.47 2.00 -8.12
N ASP A 86 -3.79 1.99 -7.89
CA ASP A 86 -4.79 1.60 -8.90
C ASP A 86 -4.77 2.56 -10.11
N ASP A 87 -4.79 3.87 -9.85
CA ASP A 87 -4.71 4.91 -10.90
C ASP A 87 -3.41 4.78 -11.71
N SER A 88 -2.29 4.50 -11.03
CA SER A 88 -0.98 4.29 -11.67
C SER A 88 -0.96 3.04 -12.54
N LEU A 89 -1.59 1.95 -12.09
CA LEU A 89 -1.73 0.72 -12.85
C LEU A 89 -2.58 0.94 -14.10
N GLU A 90 -3.69 1.67 -13.99
CA GLU A 90 -4.54 2.01 -15.13
C GLU A 90 -3.77 2.83 -16.17
N ALA A 91 -3.02 3.84 -15.74
CA ALA A 91 -2.18 4.64 -16.63
C ALA A 91 -1.13 3.78 -17.37
N MET A 92 -0.47 2.85 -16.68
CA MET A 92 0.47 1.91 -17.31
C MET A 92 -0.22 1.00 -18.33
N LEU A 93 -1.41 0.49 -18.04
CA LEU A 93 -2.17 -0.35 -18.96
C LEU A 93 -2.57 0.42 -20.23
N VAL A 94 -2.94 1.70 -20.10
CA VAL A 94 -3.22 2.57 -21.25
C VAL A 94 -1.95 2.76 -22.08
N LEU A 95 -0.82 3.09 -21.45
CA LEU A 95 0.45 3.26 -22.16
C LEU A 95 0.87 1.99 -22.91
N VAL A 96 0.75 0.82 -22.29
CA VAL A 96 1.06 -0.47 -22.95
C VAL A 96 0.19 -0.68 -24.18
N LYS A 97 -1.12 -0.41 -24.11
CA LYS A 97 -2.02 -0.50 -25.27
C LYS A 97 -1.62 0.49 -26.36
N SER A 98 -1.36 1.75 -26.01
CA SER A 98 -0.93 2.76 -26.96
C SER A 98 0.41 2.40 -27.64
N VAL A 99 1.36 1.83 -26.90
CA VAL A 99 2.62 1.33 -27.47
C VAL A 99 2.37 0.16 -28.42
N GLN A 100 1.47 -0.77 -28.09
CA GLN A 100 1.09 -1.87 -28.98
C GLN A 100 0.45 -1.37 -30.28
N GLU A 101 -0.41 -0.35 -30.21
CA GLU A 101 -1.10 0.25 -31.36
C GLU A 101 -0.18 1.11 -32.24
N THR A 102 0.84 1.74 -31.64
CA THR A 102 1.81 2.61 -32.33
C THR A 102 3.04 1.87 -32.86
N SER A 103 3.43 0.74 -32.24
CA SER A 103 4.59 -0.06 -32.67
C SER A 103 4.37 -0.82 -33.98
N GLY A 104 3.21 -0.67 -34.63
CA GLY A 104 2.99 -1.20 -35.98
C GLY A 104 3.12 -2.72 -36.09
N TYR A 105 3.11 -3.47 -34.99
CA TYR A 105 3.08 -4.94 -35.04
C TYR A 105 1.64 -5.41 -34.95
N GLY A 106 0.99 -5.52 -36.10
CA GLY A 106 -0.21 -6.33 -36.22
C GLY A 106 0.17 -7.80 -36.06
N ARG A 107 -0.71 -8.62 -35.48
CA ARG A 107 -0.65 -10.07 -35.69
C ARG A 107 -1.62 -10.40 -36.80
N ASP A 108 -1.18 -11.17 -37.78
CA ASP A 108 -2.11 -11.75 -38.76
C ASP A 108 -3.04 -12.78 -38.09
N ALA A 109 -4.02 -13.29 -38.84
CA ALA A 109 -4.97 -14.30 -38.35
C ALA A 109 -4.30 -15.61 -37.87
N GLN A 110 -3.00 -15.79 -38.10
CA GLN A 110 -2.22 -16.95 -37.69
C GLN A 110 -1.29 -16.66 -36.50
N GLY A 111 -1.28 -15.43 -35.98
CA GLY A 111 -0.53 -15.04 -34.80
C GLY A 111 0.91 -14.59 -35.06
N THR A 112 1.30 -14.37 -36.32
CA THR A 112 2.65 -13.93 -36.69
C THR A 112 2.75 -12.41 -36.61
N SER A 113 3.80 -11.89 -35.94
CA SER A 113 4.07 -10.45 -35.85
C SER A 113 4.49 -9.89 -37.22
N ILE A 114 3.67 -9.01 -37.78
CA ILE A 114 3.92 -8.32 -39.05
C ILE A 114 4.07 -6.81 -38.82
N MET A 115 5.10 -6.20 -39.41
CA MET A 115 5.26 -4.75 -39.48
C MET A 115 4.20 -4.17 -40.43
N VAL A 116 3.30 -3.36 -39.90
CA VAL A 116 2.28 -2.63 -40.66
C VAL A 116 2.87 -1.26 -40.98
N ASP A 117 3.42 -1.14 -42.19
CA ASP A 117 3.87 0.13 -42.74
C ASP A 117 2.66 1.07 -42.89
N ARG A 118 2.57 2.11 -42.05
CA ARG A 118 1.54 3.14 -42.22
C ARG A 118 1.96 4.03 -43.39
N LYS A 119 1.49 3.71 -44.60
CA LYS A 119 1.56 4.65 -45.73
C LYS A 119 0.73 5.90 -45.42
N ALA A 120 1.38 7.04 -45.61
CA ALA A 120 0.85 8.40 -45.55
C ALA A 120 -0.31 8.63 -46.53
#